data_AF-A0A820NBB4-F1
#
_entry.id   AF-A0A820NBB4-F1
#
_cell.length_a   1.000
_cell.length_b   1.000
_cell.length_c   1.000
_cell.angle_alpha   90.00
_cell.angle_beta   90.00
_cell.angle_gamma   90.00
#
_symmetry.space_group_name_H-M   'P 1'
#
loop_
_entity.id
_entity.type
_entity.pdbx_description
1 polymer ?
#
loop_
_entity_poly.entity_id
_entity_poly.type
_entity_poly.pdbx_seq_one_letter_code
_entity_poly.pdbx_strand_id
1 'polypeptide(L)'
;WFVEFWKRRQAVLRYEWDSINFDSTFEPIRPAYETKAEKIGGERRINPVTEIEEPYISLKKRIRWLILAVVVVIVTVAIVCVTVFCTIIYRVQMDYEL
;
A
#
# COMPACT_ATOMS: atom_id res chain seq x y z
N TRP A 1 14.92 17.46 -7.73
CA TRP A 1 16.30 17.09 -8.09
C TRP A 1 16.67 15.68 -7.62
N PHE A 2 16.69 15.35 -6.32
CA PHE A 2 17.08 14.01 -5.84
C PHE A 2 16.17 12.87 -6.32
N VAL A 3 14.84 12.99 -6.18
CA VAL A 3 13.89 11.93 -6.59
C VAL A 3 13.96 11.66 -8.09
N GLU A 4 14.11 12.71 -8.90
CA GLU A 4 14.21 12.58 -10.36
C GLU A 4 15.51 11.90 -10.78
N PHE A 5 16.63 12.30 -10.17
CA PHE A 5 17.93 11.64 -10.36
C PHE A 5 17.87 10.16 -9.94
N TRP A 6 17.27 9.87 -8.78
CA TRP A 6 17.15 8.52 -8.26
C TRP A 6 16.26 7.64 -9.13
N LYS A 7 15.14 8.16 -9.66
CA LYS A 7 14.29 7.44 -10.62
C LYS A 7 15.08 7.03 -11.87
N ARG A 8 15.90 7.94 -12.42
CA ARG A 8 16.76 7.64 -13.59
C ARG A 8 17.84 6.61 -13.24
N ARG A 9 18.51 6.75 -12.09
CA ARG A 9 19.53 5.79 -11.63
C ARG A 9 18.94 4.40 -11.40
N GLN A 10 17.75 4.31 -10.80
CA GLN A 10 17.06 3.04 -10.61
C GLN A 10 16.65 2.40 -11.95
N ALA A 11 16.24 3.18 -12.95
CA ALA A 11 15.92 2.63 -14.27
C ALA A 11 17.15 2.00 -14.95
N VAL A 12 18.31 2.68 -14.89
CA VAL A 12 19.58 2.14 -15.40
C VAL A 12 19.99 0.87 -14.67
N LEU A 13 19.95 0.88 -13.33
CA LEU A 13 20.27 -0.31 -12.52
C LEU A 13 19.34 -1.49 -12.82
N ARG A 14 18.05 -1.22 -13.00
CA ARG A 14 17.08 -2.28 -13.32
C ARG A 14 17.39 -2.97 -14.65
N TYR A 15 17.83 -2.20 -15.64
CA TYR A 15 18.27 -2.72 -16.93
C TYR A 15 19.60 -3.47 -16.82
N GLU A 16 20.61 -2.88 -16.18
CA GLU A 16 21.94 -3.50 -16.02
C GLU A 16 21.89 -4.85 -15.28
N TRP A 17 21.00 -4.98 -14.30
CA TRP A 17 20.85 -6.20 -13.51
C TRP A 17 19.77 -7.15 -14.03
N ASP A 18 19.21 -6.88 -15.23
CA ASP A 18 18.11 -7.64 -15.83
C ASP A 18 16.92 -7.88 -14.87
N SER A 19 16.68 -6.92 -13.97
CA SER A 19 15.67 -7.02 -12.91
C SER A 19 14.31 -6.43 -13.31
N ILE A 20 14.13 -6.12 -14.60
CA ILE A 20 12.89 -5.52 -15.13
C ILE A 20 11.70 -6.47 -14.96
N ASN A 21 11.92 -7.78 -15.13
CA ASN A 21 10.89 -8.81 -15.04
C ASN A 21 11.09 -9.75 -13.83
N PHE A 22 11.90 -9.34 -12.85
CA PHE A 22 12.27 -10.22 -11.75
C PHE A 22 11.05 -10.63 -10.91
N ASP A 23 10.17 -9.68 -10.61
CA ASP A 23 8.93 -9.88 -9.82
C ASP A 23 8.00 -10.91 -10.46
N SER A 24 7.83 -10.87 -11.79
CA SER A 24 6.97 -11.81 -12.50
C SER A 24 7.59 -13.18 -12.74
N THR A 25 8.92 -13.26 -12.77
CA THR A 25 9.64 -14.50 -13.16
C THR A 25 10.08 -15.33 -11.95
N PHE A 26 10.48 -14.68 -10.85
CA PHE A 26 11.14 -15.35 -9.72
C PHE A 26 10.39 -15.26 -8.41
N GLU A 27 9.47 -14.30 -8.24
CA GLU A 27 8.76 -14.13 -6.97
C GLU A 27 7.47 -14.95 -6.97
N PRO A 28 7.39 -16.04 -6.17
CA PRO A 28 6.16 -16.80 -6.06
C PRO A 28 5.06 -15.95 -5.43
N ILE A 29 3.80 -16.21 -5.80
CA ILE A 29 2.65 -15.53 -5.23
C ILE A 29 2.71 -15.71 -3.71
N ARG A 30 2.75 -14.60 -2.99
CA ARG A 30 2.84 -14.64 -1.53
C ARG A 30 1.63 -15.39 -0.98
N PRO A 31 1.80 -16.41 -0.11
CA PRO A 31 0.73 -17.36 0.27
C PRO A 31 -0.48 -16.68 0.92
N ALA A 32 -0.25 -15.53 1.57
CA ALA A 32 -1.32 -14.70 2.14
C ALA A 32 -2.33 -14.17 1.10
N TYR A 33 -1.95 -14.07 -0.18
CA TYR A 33 -2.84 -13.68 -1.28
C TYR A 33 -3.62 -14.87 -1.84
N GLU A 34 -2.98 -16.04 -1.94
CA GLU A 34 -3.62 -17.28 -2.38
C GLU A 34 -4.79 -17.65 -1.46
N THR A 35 -4.53 -17.72 -0.15
CA THR A 35 -5.56 -18.04 0.85
C THR A 35 -6.66 -16.97 0.89
N LYS A 36 -6.31 -15.69 0.69
CA LYS A 36 -7.32 -14.62 0.65
C LYS A 36 -8.21 -14.73 -0.58
N ALA A 37 -7.65 -15.05 -1.73
CA ALA A 37 -8.45 -15.20 -2.95
C ALA A 37 -9.38 -16.41 -2.88
N GLU A 38 -8.91 -17.53 -2.32
CA GLU A 38 -9.72 -18.72 -2.05
C GLU A 38 -10.86 -18.42 -1.08
N LYS A 39 -10.57 -17.80 0.07
CA LYS A 39 -11.58 -17.43 1.08
C LYS A 39 -12.59 -16.38 0.61
N ILE A 40 -12.22 -15.56 -0.38
CA ILE A 40 -13.04 -14.44 -0.88
C ILE A 40 -13.95 -14.88 -2.05
N GLY A 41 -13.83 -16.13 -2.53
CA GLY A 41 -14.58 -16.58 -3.70
C GLY A 41 -14.14 -15.86 -4.97
N GLY A 42 -12.83 -15.59 -5.11
CA GLY A 42 -12.27 -15.00 -6.33
C GLY A 42 -12.43 -15.97 -7.50
N GLU A 43 -13.05 -15.52 -8.59
CA GLU A 43 -13.07 -16.26 -9.85
C GLU A 43 -11.61 -16.55 -10.25
N ARG A 44 -11.26 -17.80 -10.54
CA ARG A 44 -9.99 -18.12 -11.18
C ARG A 44 -10.08 -17.65 -12.62
N ARG A 45 -9.17 -16.77 -13.03
CA ARG A 45 -9.10 -16.28 -14.41
C ARG A 45 -7.80 -16.81 -15.00
N ILE A 46 -7.90 -17.39 -16.20
CA ILE A 46 -6.72 -17.80 -16.96
C ILE A 46 -6.04 -16.53 -17.46
N ASN A 47 -4.78 -16.34 -17.10
CA ASN A 47 -3.99 -15.23 -17.61
C ASN A 47 -3.64 -15.51 -19.08
N PRO A 48 -4.01 -14.65 -20.05
CA PRO A 48 -3.78 -14.90 -21.47
C PRO A 48 -2.30 -14.90 -21.88
N VAL A 49 -1.40 -14.46 -21.01
CA VAL A 49 0.04 -14.39 -21.28
C VAL A 49 0.79 -15.61 -20.76
N THR A 50 0.39 -16.14 -19.59
CA THR A 50 1.09 -17.24 -18.91
C THR A 50 0.32 -18.56 -18.96
N GLU A 51 -0.94 -18.56 -19.39
CA GLU A 51 -1.86 -19.71 -19.44
C GLU A 51 -2.11 -20.40 -18.07
N ILE A 52 -1.66 -19.77 -16.98
CA ILE A 52 -1.82 -20.28 -15.62
C ILE A 52 -3.13 -19.72 -15.03
N GLU A 53 -3.86 -20.56 -14.30
CA GLU A 53 -5.02 -20.14 -13.52
C GLU A 53 -4.57 -19.30 -12.33
N GLU A 54 -4.81 -17.98 -12.40
CA GLU A 54 -4.45 -17.06 -11.32
C GLU A 54 -5.69 -16.63 -10.52
N PRO A 55 -5.58 -16.56 -9.18
CA PRO A 55 -6.65 -16.04 -8.34
C PRO A 55 -6.94 -14.56 -8.64
N TYR A 56 -8.09 -14.26 -9.25
CA TYR A 56 -8.44 -12.89 -9.60
C TYR A 56 -9.23 -12.19 -8.48
N ILE A 57 -8.71 -11.06 -8.02
CA ILE A 57 -9.41 -10.16 -7.09
C ILE A 57 -10.06 -9.06 -7.93
N SER A 58 -11.39 -8.96 -7.87
CA SER A 58 -12.13 -7.95 -8.62
C SER A 58 -11.65 -6.52 -8.32
N LEU A 59 -11.51 -5.71 -9.38
CA LEU A 59 -11.03 -4.32 -9.28
C LEU A 59 -11.86 -3.48 -8.31
N LYS A 60 -13.20 -3.64 -8.32
CA LYS A 60 -14.11 -2.96 -7.39
C LYS A 60 -13.74 -3.26 -5.93
N LYS A 61 -13.38 -4.52 -5.63
CA LYS A 61 -12.97 -4.91 -4.27
C LYS A 61 -11.62 -4.28 -3.93
N ARG A 62 -10.64 -4.31 -4.84
CA ARG A 62 -9.33 -3.64 -4.64
C ARG A 62 -9.50 -2.16 -4.33
N ILE A 63 -10.30 -1.44 -5.11
CA ILE A 63 -10.58 -0.01 -4.90
C ILE A 63 -11.22 0.24 -3.53
N ARG A 64 -12.21 -0.57 -3.12
CA ARG A 64 -12.83 -0.43 -1.79
C ARG A 64 -11.81 -0.56 -0.65
N TRP A 65 -10.90 -1.54 -0.72
CA TRP A 65 -9.86 -1.70 0.29
C TRP A 65 -8.87 -0.53 0.30
N LEU A 66 -8.50 -0.02 -0.88
CA LEU A 66 -7.64 1.16 -0.98
C LEU A 66 -8.29 2.39 -0.36
N ILE A 67 -9.58 2.64 -0.65
CA ILE A 67 -10.33 3.74 -0.04
C ILE A 67 -10.36 3.58 1.48
N LEU A 68 -10.66 2.38 1.98
CA LEU A 68 -10.67 2.11 3.42
C LEU A 68 -9.30 2.39 4.06
N ALA A 69 -8.21 1.95 3.43
CA ALA A 69 -6.86 2.20 3.92
C ALA A 69 -6.54 3.71 3.98
N VAL A 70 -6.93 4.46 2.94
CA VAL A 70 -6.75 5.92 2.90
C VAL A 70 -7.56 6.60 4.01
N VAL A 71 -8.80 6.20 4.23
CA VAL A 71 -9.66 6.74 5.31
C VAL A 71 -9.02 6.50 6.67
N VAL A 72 -8.50 5.29 6.94
CA VAL A 72 -7.83 4.98 8.20
C VAL A 72 -6.64 5.90 8.44
N VAL A 73 -5.79 6.12 7.42
CA VAL A 73 -4.64 7.02 7.52
C VAL A 73 -5.08 8.46 7.85
N ILE A 74 -6.12 8.97 7.17
CA ILE A 74 -6.66 10.31 7.44
C ILE A 74 -7.16 10.42 8.88
N VAL A 75 -7.88 9.41 9.37
CA VAL A 75 -8.37 9.38 10.76
C VAL A 75 -7.21 9.38 11.76
N THR A 76 -6.16 8.59 11.51
CA THR A 76 -4.98 8.56 12.39
C THR A 76 -4.30 9.93 12.45
N VAL A 77 -4.12 10.61 11.31
CA VAL A 77 -3.55 11.96 11.27
C VAL A 77 -4.45 12.96 12.02
N ALA A 78 -5.77 12.88 11.85
CA ALA A 78 -6.71 13.75 12.55
C ALA A 78 -6.66 13.57 14.08
N ILE A 79 -6.56 12.32 14.56
CA ILE A 79 -6.39 12.02 16.00
C ILE A 79 -5.12 12.67 16.53
N VAL A 80 -3.99 12.56 15.81
CA VAL A 80 -2.74 13.21 16.21
C VAL A 80 -2.92 14.72 16.33
N CYS A 81 -3.57 15.38 15.36
CA CYS A 81 -3.86 16.80 15.45
C CYS A 81 -4.69 17.16 16.70
N VAL A 82 -5.78 16.42 16.96
CA VAL A 82 -6.62 16.64 18.15
C VAL A 82 -5.81 16.48 19.44
N THR A 83 -4.97 15.46 19.54
CA THR A 83 -4.12 15.26 20.72
C THR A 83 -3.17 16.44 20.93
N VAL A 84 -2.55 16.97 19.87
CA VAL A 84 -1.70 18.17 19.97
C VAL A 84 -2.51 19.38 20.45
N PHE A 85 -3.69 19.63 19.88
CA PHE A 85 -4.56 20.72 20.34
C PHE A 85 -4.95 20.58 21.83
N CYS A 86 -5.35 19.39 22.26
CA CYS A 86 -5.66 19.12 23.66
C CYS A 86 -4.45 19.40 24.57
N THR A 87 -3.24 19.01 24.17
CA THR A 87 -2.04 19.27 24.96
C THR A 87 -1.73 20.76 25.07
N ILE A 88 -1.91 21.54 24.00
CA ILE A 88 -1.70 22.99 24.02
C ILE A 88 -2.69 23.65 24.99
N ILE A 89 -3.97 23.31 24.90
CA ILE A 89 -4.98 23.85 25.82
C ILE A 89 -4.65 23.47 27.26
N TYR A 90 -4.32 22.21 27.53
CA TYR A 90 -3.95 21.76 28.87
C TYR A 90 -2.77 22.55 29.43
N ARG A 91 -1.73 22.80 28.63
CA ARG A 91 -0.58 23.61 29.03
C ARG A 91 -0.99 25.06 29.34
N VAL A 92 -1.76 25.67 28.45
CA VAL A 92 -2.24 27.05 28.60
C VAL A 92 -3.09 27.23 29.86
N GLN A 93 -3.99 26.28 30.17
CA GLN A 93 -4.79 26.34 31.39
C GLN A 93 -3.94 26.26 32.66
N MET A 94 -2.92 25.39 32.69
CA MET A 94 -2.02 25.27 33.84
C MET A 94 -1.20 26.54 34.09
N ASP A 95 -0.83 27.27 33.04
CA ASP A 95 -0.08 28.54 33.17
C ASP A 95 -0.95 29.68 33.73
N TYR A 96 -2.29 29.61 33.60
CA TYR A 96 -3.21 30.62 34.16
C TYR A 96 -3.50 30.42 35.67
N GLU A 97 -3.28 29.22 36.20
CA GLU A 97 -3.57 28.86 37.60
C GLU A 97 -2.35 29.07 38.54
N LEU A 98 -1.25 29.62 38.02
CA LEU A 98 0.00 29.96 38.73
C LEU A 98 0.15 31.48 38.92
#